data_AF-A0A7W1QCE1-F1
#
_entry.id   AF-A0A7W1QCE1-F1
#
_cell.length_a   1.000
_cell.length_b   1.000
_cell.length_c   1.000
_cell.angle_alpha   90.00
_cell.angle_beta   90.00
_cell.angle_gamma   90.00
#
_symmetry.space_group_name_H-M   'P 1'
#
loop_
_entity.id
_entity.type
_entity.pdbx_description
1 polymer ?
#
loop_
_entity_poly.entity_id
_entity_poly.type
_entity_poly.pdbx_seq_one_letter_code
_entity_poly.pdbx_strand_id
1 'polypeptide(L)'
;MLAQAEEHGEEISEAKDLYPAAGELIVGLIAFAILFFFTWKWVLPKFKQVLEERRDQIQGEMERAEAERKEAEKLQEEYRKQLAGAREEANKIIEEARATAEQMRRDLQAKAEEEAQATVARAQEEIRAERDRAFEELRAQIGSIAVELAERVVGQSLDEQSHQRLIDGFIDEVASGPSSDGNGSNGNGKDEA
;
A
#
# COMPACT_ATOMS: atom_id res chain seq x y z
N MET A 1 -81.44 -85.67 81.86
CA MET A 1 -80.86 -84.36 81.52
C MET A 1 -81.27 -84.03 80.09
N LEU A 2 -82.19 -83.07 79.95
CA LEU A 2 -82.35 -82.09 78.85
C LEU A 2 -81.64 -82.45 77.53
N ALA A 3 -82.25 -82.78 76.39
CA ALA A 3 -83.49 -82.34 75.74
C ALA A 3 -83.61 -80.82 75.56
N GLN A 4 -82.93 -80.29 74.54
CA GLN A 4 -83.56 -79.45 73.50
C GLN A 4 -82.54 -79.11 72.40
N ALA A 5 -82.88 -79.56 71.19
CA ALA A 5 -82.47 -78.93 69.94
C ALA A 5 -83.54 -77.88 69.60
N GLU A 6 -83.09 -76.65 69.37
CA GLU A 6 -83.79 -75.57 68.66
C GLU A 6 -82.70 -75.00 67.72
N GLU A 7 -82.82 -75.30 66.43
CA GLU A 7 -83.46 -74.43 65.43
C GLU A 7 -82.64 -73.19 65.09
N HIS A 8 -82.00 -73.27 63.93
CA HIS A 8 -82.00 -72.30 62.83
C HIS A 8 -81.04 -72.92 61.80
N GLY A 9 -81.49 -73.68 60.81
CA GLY A 9 -82.71 -73.48 60.04
C GLY A 9 -82.46 -72.35 59.06
N GLU A 10 -82.31 -72.75 57.79
CA GLU A 10 -82.23 -71.94 56.58
C GLU A 10 -80.86 -71.35 56.19
N GLU A 11 -80.40 -71.40 54.95
CA GLU A 11 -80.85 -71.99 53.68
C GLU A 11 -79.59 -71.90 52.81
N ILE A 12 -79.01 -73.04 52.42
CA ILE A 12 -78.01 -73.08 51.35
C ILE A 12 -78.80 -73.29 50.06
N SER A 13 -79.39 -72.21 49.55
CA SER A 13 -80.03 -72.08 48.24
C SER A 13 -80.28 -70.58 48.04
N GLU A 14 -79.69 -69.83 47.12
CA GLU A 14 -79.52 -70.11 45.71
C GLU A 14 -78.19 -69.53 45.20
N ALA A 15 -77.44 -70.31 44.44
CA ALA A 15 -76.39 -69.82 43.54
C ALA A 15 -77.01 -69.10 42.32
N LYS A 16 -77.89 -68.12 42.57
CA LYS A 16 -78.66 -67.38 41.57
C LYS A 16 -78.65 -65.87 41.80
N ASP A 17 -77.65 -65.39 42.52
CA ASP A 17 -77.40 -63.97 42.79
C ASP A 17 -75.93 -63.59 42.52
N LEU A 18 -75.28 -64.30 41.59
CA LEU A 18 -73.92 -64.00 41.11
C LEU A 18 -73.88 -62.96 39.98
N TYR A 19 -75.05 -62.57 39.46
CA TYR A 19 -75.19 -61.39 38.61
C TYR A 19 -75.87 -60.31 39.45
N PRO A 20 -75.22 -59.15 39.68
CA PRO A 20 -75.91 -58.03 40.29
C PRO A 20 -77.19 -57.76 39.50
N ALA A 21 -78.28 -57.42 40.20
CA ALA A 21 -79.58 -57.14 39.59
C ALA A 21 -79.38 -56.26 38.34
N ALA A 22 -80.04 -56.58 37.23
CA ALA A 22 -79.82 -55.88 35.95
C ALA A 22 -79.91 -54.35 36.09
N GLY A 23 -80.66 -53.84 37.07
CA GLY A 23 -80.69 -52.43 37.46
C GLY A 23 -79.36 -51.86 37.95
N GLU A 24 -78.58 -52.58 38.76
CA GLU A 24 -77.26 -52.13 39.23
C GLU A 24 -76.24 -52.10 38.10
N LEU A 25 -76.28 -53.07 37.18
CA LEU A 25 -75.47 -53.04 35.96
C LEU A 25 -75.85 -51.87 35.06
N ILE A 26 -77.14 -51.57 34.92
CA ILE A 26 -77.61 -50.41 34.13
C ILE A 26 -77.17 -49.09 34.77
N VAL A 27 -77.32 -48.93 36.09
CA VAL A 27 -76.89 -47.72 36.81
C VAL A 27 -75.37 -47.59 36.77
N GLY A 28 -74.63 -48.69 36.96
CA GLY A 28 -73.17 -48.73 36.82
C GLY A 28 -72.71 -48.39 35.40
N LEU A 29 -73.41 -48.89 34.37
CA LEU A 29 -73.15 -48.56 32.96
C LEU A 29 -73.42 -47.08 32.68
N ILE A 30 -74.50 -46.51 33.21
CA ILE A 30 -74.81 -45.08 33.07
C ILE A 30 -73.74 -44.23 33.76
N ALA A 31 -73.36 -44.57 34.99
CA ALA A 31 -72.29 -43.88 35.71
C ALA A 31 -70.93 -43.97 34.98
N PHE A 32 -70.60 -45.15 34.45
CA PHE A 32 -69.41 -45.35 33.62
C PHE A 32 -69.48 -44.55 32.32
N ALA A 33 -70.63 -44.52 31.65
CA ALA A 33 -70.82 -43.75 30.42
C ALA A 33 -70.66 -42.24 30.65
N ILE A 34 -71.19 -41.71 31.77
CA ILE A 34 -71.03 -40.31 32.15
C ILE A 34 -69.55 -40.00 32.42
N LEU A 35 -68.85 -40.83 33.19
CA LEU A 35 -67.42 -40.68 33.46
C LEU A 35 -66.58 -40.80 32.19
N PHE A 36 -66.90 -41.77 31.32
CA PHE A 36 -66.24 -41.97 30.04
C PHE A 36 -66.42 -40.76 29.13
N PHE A 37 -67.64 -40.23 29.04
CA PHE A 37 -67.91 -39.03 28.26
C PHE A 37 -67.13 -37.82 28.79
N PHE A 38 -67.09 -37.64 30.11
CA PHE A 38 -66.33 -36.56 30.75
C PHE A 38 -64.82 -36.67 30.51
N THR A 39 -64.25 -37.86 30.71
CA THR A 39 -62.83 -38.13 30.47
C THR A 39 -62.46 -38.01 29.00
N TRP A 40 -63.29 -38.51 28.09
CA TRP A 40 -63.09 -38.34 26.66
C TRP A 40 -63.15 -36.87 26.25
N LYS A 41 -64.12 -36.11 26.78
CA LYS A 41 -64.31 -34.71 26.41
C LYS A 41 -63.26 -33.78 27.01
N TRP A 42 -62.73 -34.05 28.20
CA TRP A 42 -61.83 -33.13 28.92
C TRP A 42 -60.39 -33.63 29.08
N VAL A 43 -60.19 -34.92 29.40
CA VAL A 43 -58.84 -35.45 29.68
C VAL A 43 -58.06 -35.66 28.38
N LEU A 44 -58.67 -36.30 27.38
CA LEU A 44 -58.00 -36.55 26.09
C LEU A 44 -57.51 -35.28 25.36
N PRO A 45 -58.29 -34.18 25.24
CA PRO A 45 -57.76 -32.98 24.60
C PRO A 45 -56.63 -32.33 25.42
N LYS A 46 -56.68 -32.36 26.75
CA LYS A 46 -55.61 -31.81 27.60
C LYS A 46 -54.29 -32.57 27.45
N PHE A 47 -54.32 -33.89 27.38
CA PHE A 47 -53.12 -34.69 27.13
C PHE A 47 -52.53 -34.46 25.73
N LYS A 48 -53.39 -34.39 24.70
CA LYS A 48 -52.94 -34.09 23.33
C LYS A 48 -52.28 -32.72 23.24
N GLN A 49 -52.88 -31.71 23.87
CA GLN A 49 -52.34 -30.35 23.89
C GLN A 49 -50.93 -30.30 24.49
N VAL A 50 -50.67 -30.98 25.61
CA VAL A 50 -49.34 -31.02 26.24
C VAL A 50 -48.31 -31.75 25.38
N LEU A 51 -48.72 -32.84 24.72
CA LEU A 51 -47.84 -33.58 23.81
C LEU A 51 -47.51 -32.78 22.55
N GLU A 52 -48.48 -32.09 21.98
CA GLU A 52 -48.32 -31.20 20.82
C GLU A 52 -47.43 -30.01 21.17
N GLU A 53 -47.66 -29.35 22.31
CA GLU A 53 -46.82 -28.25 22.79
C GLU A 53 -45.37 -28.68 22.99
N ARG A 54 -45.11 -29.86 23.58
CA ARG A 54 -43.75 -30.39 23.70
C ARG A 54 -43.13 -30.72 22.35
N ARG A 55 -43.92 -31.27 21.43
CA ARG A 55 -43.45 -31.60 20.08
C ARG A 55 -43.07 -30.34 19.32
N ASP A 56 -43.90 -29.30 19.39
CA ASP A 56 -43.68 -28.02 18.75
C ASP A 56 -42.47 -27.28 19.35
N GLN A 57 -42.29 -27.35 20.68
CA GLN A 57 -41.09 -26.82 21.33
C GLN A 57 -39.82 -27.51 20.82
N ILE A 58 -39.78 -28.84 20.81
CA ILE A 58 -38.60 -29.60 20.35
C ILE A 58 -38.34 -29.34 18.86
N GLN A 59 -39.39 -29.35 18.04
CA GLN A 59 -39.27 -29.08 16.61
C GLN A 59 -38.77 -27.65 16.37
N GLY A 60 -39.31 -26.67 17.09
CA GLY A 60 -38.87 -25.27 17.00
C GLY A 60 -37.43 -25.08 17.49
N GLU A 61 -37.00 -25.78 18.54
CA GLU A 61 -35.61 -25.75 19.01
C GLU A 61 -34.66 -26.38 17.98
N MET A 62 -35.04 -27.50 17.37
CA MET A 62 -34.26 -28.14 16.30
C MET A 62 -34.13 -27.24 15.07
N GLU A 63 -35.24 -26.63 14.62
CA GLU A 63 -35.23 -25.70 13.49
C GLU A 63 -34.37 -24.46 13.77
N ARG A 64 -34.43 -23.92 14.99
CA ARG A 64 -33.55 -22.82 15.41
C ARG A 64 -32.09 -23.24 15.43
N ALA A 65 -31.77 -24.41 15.99
CA ALA A 65 -30.40 -24.91 16.02
C ALA A 65 -29.84 -25.16 14.61
N GLU A 66 -30.66 -25.67 13.68
CA GLU A 66 -30.28 -25.84 12.28
C GLU A 66 -30.08 -24.49 11.58
N ALA A 67 -30.95 -23.51 11.82
CA ALA A 67 -30.82 -22.16 11.28
C ALA A 67 -29.54 -21.48 11.78
N GLU A 68 -29.28 -21.51 13.09
CA GLU A 68 -28.08 -20.95 13.71
C GLU A 68 -26.81 -21.63 13.18
N ARG A 69 -26.81 -22.96 13.02
CA ARG A 69 -25.70 -23.70 12.42
C ARG A 69 -25.43 -23.24 10.99
N LYS A 70 -26.49 -23.12 10.18
CA LYS A 70 -26.37 -22.68 8.79
C LYS A 70 -25.88 -21.24 8.69
N GLU A 71 -26.32 -20.37 9.59
CA GLU A 71 -25.82 -18.98 9.68
C GLU A 71 -24.35 -18.94 10.10
N ALA A 72 -23.94 -19.74 11.09
CA ALA A 72 -22.55 -19.85 11.51
C ALA A 72 -21.64 -20.37 10.39
N GLU A 73 -22.09 -21.36 9.61
CA GLU A 73 -21.37 -21.87 8.44
C GLU A 73 -21.22 -20.80 7.35
N LYS A 74 -22.33 -20.10 7.01
CA LYS A 74 -22.28 -18.98 6.05
C LYS A 74 -21.33 -17.88 6.50
N LEU A 75 -21.39 -17.50 7.77
CA LEU A 75 -20.54 -16.47 8.34
C LEU A 75 -19.07 -16.91 8.31
N GLN A 76 -18.79 -18.18 8.63
CA GLN A 76 -17.44 -18.73 8.52
C GLN A 76 -16.91 -18.71 7.08
N GLU A 77 -17.75 -19.08 6.10
CA GLU A 77 -17.39 -18.99 4.68
C GLU A 77 -17.12 -17.54 4.25
N GLU A 78 -17.96 -16.59 4.67
CA GLU A 78 -17.77 -15.18 4.38
C GLU A 78 -16.47 -14.65 5.00
N TYR A 79 -16.20 -14.94 6.26
CA TYR A 79 -14.93 -14.60 6.91
C TYR A 79 -13.72 -15.19 6.18
N ARG A 80 -13.81 -16.45 5.75
CA ARG A 80 -12.72 -17.08 4.96
C ARG A 80 -12.51 -16.38 3.62
N LYS A 81 -13.59 -16.00 2.94
CA LYS A 81 -13.52 -15.23 1.69
C LYS A 81 -12.91 -13.84 1.91
N GLN A 82 -13.35 -13.13 2.95
CA GLN A 82 -12.78 -11.83 3.32
C GLN A 82 -11.29 -11.94 3.65
N LEU A 83 -10.88 -12.96 4.41
CA LEU A 83 -9.47 -13.19 4.73
C LEU A 83 -8.64 -13.53 3.49
N ALA A 84 -9.18 -14.34 2.57
CA ALA A 84 -8.52 -14.65 1.32
C ALA A 84 -8.37 -13.39 0.44
N GLY A 85 -9.44 -12.59 0.32
CA GLY A 85 -9.42 -11.31 -0.40
C GLY A 85 -8.42 -10.33 0.18
N ALA A 86 -8.40 -10.17 1.51
CA ALA A 86 -7.44 -9.30 2.20
C ALA A 86 -5.98 -9.74 1.99
N ARG A 87 -5.72 -11.06 1.94
CA ARG A 87 -4.37 -11.58 1.62
C ARG A 87 -3.98 -11.32 0.18
N GLU A 88 -4.91 -11.48 -0.76
CA GLU A 88 -4.67 -11.18 -2.17
C GLU A 88 -4.38 -9.68 -2.38
N GLU A 89 -5.18 -8.81 -1.76
CA GLU A 89 -4.98 -7.37 -1.80
C GLU A 89 -3.66 -6.96 -1.15
N ALA A 90 -3.30 -7.52 0.00
CA ALA A 90 -2.01 -7.28 0.63
C ALA A 90 -0.83 -7.70 -0.28
N ASN A 91 -0.95 -8.86 -0.94
CA ASN A 91 0.08 -9.29 -1.90
C ASN A 91 0.17 -8.36 -3.11
N LYS A 92 -0.96 -7.90 -3.66
CA LYS A 92 -0.98 -6.90 -4.75
C LYS A 92 -0.31 -5.60 -4.32
N ILE A 93 -0.62 -5.09 -3.14
CA ILE A 93 0.02 -3.88 -2.60
C ILE A 93 1.54 -4.07 -2.48
N ILE A 94 1.99 -5.24 -2.01
CA ILE A 94 3.43 -5.54 -1.90
C ILE A 94 4.08 -5.61 -3.28
N GLU A 95 3.44 -6.22 -4.27
CA GLU A 95 3.95 -6.32 -5.64
C GLU A 95 4.02 -4.94 -6.31
N GLU A 96 2.97 -4.14 -6.19
CA GLU A 96 2.93 -2.75 -6.69
C GLU A 96 3.98 -1.87 -6.02
N ALA A 97 4.15 -2.00 -4.70
CA ALA A 97 5.18 -1.27 -3.95
C ALA A 97 6.59 -1.67 -4.41
N ARG A 98 6.84 -2.96 -4.66
CA ARG A 98 8.13 -3.45 -5.18
C ARG A 98 8.39 -2.94 -6.60
N ALA A 99 7.38 -2.96 -7.48
CA ALA A 99 7.51 -2.44 -8.84
C ALA A 99 7.80 -0.94 -8.83
N THR A 100 7.07 -0.18 -8.00
CA THR A 100 7.25 1.26 -7.83
C THR A 100 8.63 1.58 -7.24
N ALA A 101 9.09 0.82 -6.24
CA ALA A 101 10.40 1.00 -5.65
C ALA A 101 11.53 0.73 -6.65
N GLU A 102 11.42 -0.31 -7.48
CA GLU A 102 12.40 -0.61 -8.52
C GLU A 102 12.41 0.45 -9.61
N GLN A 103 11.24 0.96 -10.02
CA GLN A 103 11.15 2.08 -10.95
C GLN A 103 11.80 3.34 -10.37
N MET A 104 11.45 3.69 -9.12
CA MET A 104 12.03 4.84 -8.43
C MET A 104 13.55 4.72 -8.30
N ARG A 105 14.07 3.52 -8.01
CA ARG A 105 15.50 3.25 -7.93
C ARG A 105 16.19 3.50 -9.26
N ARG A 106 15.60 3.05 -10.38
CA ARG A 106 16.11 3.29 -11.73
C ARG A 106 16.08 4.77 -12.09
N ASP A 107 14.98 5.45 -11.79
CA ASP A 107 14.82 6.88 -12.06
C ASP A 107 15.83 7.71 -11.26
N LEU A 108 16.03 7.39 -9.97
CA LEU A 108 17.05 8.04 -9.14
C LEU A 108 18.45 7.78 -9.66
N GLN A 109 18.75 6.55 -10.07
CA GLN A 109 20.06 6.21 -10.61
C GLN A 109 20.32 6.96 -11.92
N ALA A 110 19.35 7.01 -12.83
CA ALA A 110 19.46 7.76 -14.08
C ALA A 110 19.67 9.26 -13.83
N LYS A 111 18.90 9.86 -12.90
CA LYS A 111 19.08 11.26 -12.51
C LYS A 111 20.45 11.52 -11.88
N ALA A 112 20.92 10.63 -11.00
CA ALA A 112 22.24 10.77 -10.39
C ALA A 112 23.36 10.68 -11.42
N GLU A 113 23.24 9.80 -12.42
CA GLU A 113 24.19 9.70 -13.53
C GLU A 113 24.16 10.97 -14.41
N GLU A 114 22.98 11.51 -14.71
CA GLU A 114 22.81 12.77 -15.44
C GLU A 114 23.43 13.96 -14.69
N GLU A 115 23.12 14.11 -13.39
CA GLU A 115 23.67 15.16 -12.53
C GLU A 115 25.19 15.04 -12.37
N ALA A 116 25.72 13.82 -12.27
CA ALA A 116 27.16 13.57 -12.23
C ALA A 116 27.82 14.01 -13.54
N GLN A 117 27.25 13.65 -14.69
CA GLN A 117 27.77 14.05 -16.00
C GLN A 117 27.71 15.58 -16.17
N ALA A 118 26.61 16.23 -15.78
CA ALA A 118 26.47 17.67 -15.81
C ALA A 118 27.51 18.37 -14.92
N THR A 119 27.75 17.82 -13.72
CA THR A 119 28.77 18.34 -12.79
C THR A 119 30.17 18.23 -13.38
N VAL A 120 30.51 17.08 -13.98
CA VAL A 120 31.80 16.88 -14.65
C VAL A 120 31.98 17.82 -15.84
N ALA A 121 30.94 18.00 -16.66
CA ALA A 121 30.97 18.91 -17.80
C ALA A 121 31.22 20.36 -17.36
N ARG A 122 30.49 20.83 -16.33
CA ARG A 122 30.71 22.16 -15.76
C ARG A 122 32.11 22.32 -15.17
N ALA A 123 32.60 21.32 -14.43
CA ALA A 123 33.96 21.34 -13.89
C ALA A 123 35.03 21.42 -14.99
N GLN A 124 34.84 20.71 -16.11
CA GLN A 124 35.74 20.80 -17.25
C GLN A 124 35.72 22.18 -17.92
N GLU A 125 34.54 22.80 -18.02
CA GLU A 125 34.39 24.15 -18.55
C GLU A 125 35.04 25.19 -17.64
N GLU A 126 34.83 25.09 -16.34
CA GLU A 126 35.49 25.93 -15.33
C GLU A 126 37.02 25.77 -15.38
N ILE A 127 37.54 24.54 -15.48
CA ILE A 127 38.98 24.28 -15.62
C ILE A 127 39.54 24.93 -16.88
N ARG A 128 38.83 24.87 -18.02
CA ARG A 128 39.27 25.51 -19.27
C ARG A 128 39.32 27.03 -19.11
N ALA A 129 38.26 27.62 -18.56
CA ALA A 129 38.20 29.05 -18.31
C ALA A 129 39.32 29.52 -17.37
N GLU A 130 39.59 28.75 -16.31
CA GLU A 130 40.65 29.08 -15.35
C GLU A 130 42.04 28.93 -15.97
N ARG A 131 42.24 27.91 -16.82
CA ARG A 131 43.49 27.74 -17.57
C ARG A 131 43.75 28.96 -18.46
N ASP A 132 42.72 29.42 -19.18
CA ASP A 132 42.85 30.54 -20.10
C ASP A 132 43.16 31.85 -19.34
N ARG A 133 42.50 32.09 -18.20
CA ARG A 133 42.84 33.20 -17.29
C ARG A 133 44.28 33.12 -16.80
N ALA A 134 44.74 31.95 -16.35
CA ALA A 134 46.11 31.75 -15.90
C ALA A 134 47.13 32.01 -17.03
N PHE A 135 46.81 31.63 -18.28
CA PHE A 135 47.64 31.93 -19.44
C PHE A 135 47.70 33.43 -19.77
N GLU A 136 46.57 34.14 -19.67
CA GLU A 136 46.52 35.59 -19.85
C GLU A 136 47.33 36.32 -18.78
N GLU A 137 47.20 35.92 -17.51
CA GLU A 137 47.98 36.46 -16.41
C GLU A 137 49.47 36.21 -16.60
N LEU A 138 49.86 34.99 -16.98
CA LEU A 138 51.26 34.65 -17.26
C LEU A 138 51.83 35.49 -18.41
N ARG A 139 51.05 35.71 -19.49
CA ARG A 139 51.47 36.58 -20.60
C ARG A 139 51.68 38.01 -20.15
N ALA A 140 50.79 38.54 -19.31
CA ALA A 140 50.93 39.89 -18.77
C ALA A 140 52.19 40.02 -17.89
N GLN A 141 52.45 39.03 -17.02
CA GLN A 141 53.65 39.00 -16.17
C GLN A 141 54.94 38.90 -17.01
N ILE A 142 54.98 38.02 -18.03
CA ILE A 142 56.13 37.90 -18.93
C ILE A 142 56.34 39.20 -19.72
N GLY A 143 55.26 39.84 -20.18
CA GLY A 143 55.33 41.15 -20.85
C GLY A 143 55.96 42.21 -19.97
N SER A 144 55.55 42.29 -18.70
CA SER A 144 56.14 43.21 -17.72
C SER A 144 57.62 42.94 -17.49
N ILE A 145 58.01 41.66 -17.32
CA ILE A 145 59.43 41.27 -17.10
C ILE A 145 60.27 41.57 -18.35
N ALA A 146 59.73 41.35 -19.55
CA ALA A 146 60.43 41.64 -20.80
C ALA A 146 60.66 43.14 -21.00
N VAL A 147 59.68 43.99 -20.64
CA VAL A 147 59.83 45.45 -20.66
C VAL A 147 60.87 45.90 -19.64
N GLU A 148 60.81 45.42 -18.40
CA GLU A 148 61.79 45.74 -17.35
C GLU A 148 63.22 45.35 -17.77
N LEU A 149 63.38 44.18 -18.40
CA LEU A 149 64.66 43.74 -18.93
C LEU A 149 65.14 44.64 -20.08
N ALA A 150 64.25 45.01 -21.00
CA ALA A 150 64.58 45.91 -22.11
C ALA A 150 64.99 47.30 -21.60
N GLU A 151 64.28 47.86 -20.64
CA GLU A 151 64.64 49.13 -19.96
C GLU A 151 66.03 49.05 -19.33
N ARG A 152 66.34 47.94 -18.65
CA ARG A 152 67.65 47.74 -18.01
C ARG A 152 68.78 47.58 -19.02
N VAL A 153 68.57 46.86 -20.11
CA VAL A 153 69.55 46.71 -21.20
C VAL A 153 69.80 48.04 -21.92
N VAL A 154 68.73 48.77 -22.26
CA VAL A 154 68.85 50.10 -22.88
C VAL A 154 69.57 51.06 -21.93
N GLY A 155 69.16 51.11 -20.66
CA GLY A 155 69.81 51.93 -19.63
C GLY A 155 71.29 51.60 -19.42
N GLN A 156 71.69 50.33 -19.57
CA GLN A 156 73.09 49.90 -19.48
C GLN A 156 73.89 50.14 -20.78
N SER A 157 73.23 50.15 -21.93
CA SER A 157 73.85 50.45 -23.24
C SER A 157 74.05 51.94 -23.50
N LEU A 158 73.33 52.81 -22.78
CA LEU A 158 73.46 54.26 -22.79
C LEU A 158 74.62 54.70 -21.86
N ASP A 159 75.82 54.20 -22.13
CA ASP A 159 77.05 54.81 -21.63
C ASP A 159 77.37 56.08 -22.45
N GLU A 160 78.16 56.99 -21.89
CA GLU A 160 78.44 58.33 -22.44
C GLU A 160 78.97 58.27 -23.90
N GLN A 161 79.64 57.17 -24.27
CA GLN A 161 80.10 56.88 -25.64
C GLN A 161 78.99 56.48 -26.63
N SER A 162 77.91 55.83 -26.18
CA SER A 162 76.78 55.45 -27.03
C SER A 162 75.86 56.65 -27.32
N HIS A 163 75.73 57.57 -26.37
CA HIS A 163 75.00 58.82 -26.55
C HIS A 163 75.61 59.68 -27.66
N GLN A 164 76.94 59.83 -27.69
CA GLN A 164 77.60 60.58 -28.78
C GLN A 164 77.36 59.94 -30.15
N ARG A 165 77.44 58.60 -30.28
CA ARG A 165 77.19 57.92 -31.55
C ARG A 165 75.74 58.01 -32.03
N LEU A 166 74.77 58.00 -31.11
CA LEU A 166 73.35 58.18 -31.43
C LEU A 166 73.05 59.62 -31.86
N ILE A 167 73.66 60.61 -31.22
CA ILE A 167 73.56 62.02 -31.60
C ILE A 167 74.21 62.24 -32.97
N ASP A 168 75.40 61.70 -33.21
CA ASP A 168 76.10 61.82 -34.49
C ASP A 168 75.29 61.15 -35.62
N GLY A 169 74.73 59.95 -35.39
CA GLY A 169 73.86 59.27 -36.36
C GLY A 169 72.56 60.01 -36.66
N PHE A 170 71.94 60.63 -35.65
CA PHE A 170 70.73 61.43 -35.83
C PHE A 170 71.03 62.77 -36.54
N ILE A 171 72.18 63.39 -36.25
CA ILE A 171 72.64 64.58 -36.97
C ILE A 171 72.95 64.24 -38.43
N ASP A 172 73.55 63.08 -38.72
CA ASP A 172 73.81 62.63 -40.09
C ASP A 172 72.50 62.34 -40.85
N GLU A 173 71.51 61.70 -40.21
CA GLU A 173 70.21 61.39 -40.81
C GLU A 173 69.35 62.66 -41.03
N VAL A 174 69.38 63.62 -40.10
CA VAL A 174 68.71 64.92 -40.25
C VAL A 174 69.43 65.82 -41.25
N ALA A 175 70.76 65.80 -41.30
CA ALA A 175 71.54 66.44 -42.35
C ALA A 175 71.29 65.80 -43.73
N SER A 176 70.85 64.54 -43.75
CA SER A 176 70.48 63.77 -44.94
C SER A 176 68.99 63.81 -45.30
N GLY A 177 68.12 64.46 -44.52
CA GLY A 177 66.69 64.49 -44.82
C GLY A 177 66.32 65.43 -45.99
N PRO A 178 65.15 65.28 -46.63
CA PRO A 178 64.50 64.08 -47.16
C PRO A 178 64.75 63.99 -48.68
N SER A 179 65.18 62.84 -49.19
CA SER A 179 65.07 62.57 -50.63
C SER A 179 63.59 62.36 -50.96
N SER A 180 62.96 63.41 -51.47
CA SER A 180 61.69 63.32 -52.18
C SER A 180 61.83 62.34 -53.33
N ASP A 181 61.16 61.19 -53.25
CA ASP A 181 60.89 60.40 -54.45
C ASP A 181 59.43 59.95 -54.43
N GLY A 182 58.62 60.75 -55.12
CA GLY A 182 57.28 60.38 -55.49
C GLY A 182 57.33 59.41 -56.65
N ASN A 183 56.74 58.23 -56.49
CA ASN A 183 56.28 57.44 -57.63
C ASN A 183 55.01 56.67 -57.27
N GLY A 184 53.94 56.97 -57.99
CA GLY A 184 52.66 56.30 -57.87
C GLY A 184 52.64 54.96 -58.59
N SER A 185 51.87 54.02 -58.03
CA SER A 185 51.22 52.92 -58.74
C SER A 185 50.17 52.35 -57.79
N ASN A 186 48.94 52.84 -57.80
CA ASN A 186 47.83 52.27 -58.56
C ASN A 186 47.87 50.74 -58.67
N GLY A 187 46.96 50.08 -57.97
CA GLY A 187 46.88 48.62 -57.87
C GLY A 187 45.65 48.16 -57.12
N ASN A 188 44.48 48.51 -57.67
CA ASN A 188 43.15 48.05 -57.31
C ASN A 188 43.03 46.51 -57.37
N GLY A 189 42.41 45.89 -56.36
CA GLY A 189 42.06 44.46 -56.36
C GLY A 189 41.59 44.00 -54.97
N LYS A 190 40.28 44.08 -54.70
CA LYS A 190 39.33 42.95 -54.71
C LYS A 190 39.47 42.08 -53.45
N ASP A 191 38.51 42.16 -52.54
CA ASP A 191 37.36 41.25 -52.47
C ASP A 191 37.78 39.83 -52.10
N GLU A 192 37.34 39.36 -50.93
CA GLU A 192 36.92 37.98 -50.56
C GLU A 192 37.06 37.86 -49.03
N ALA A 193 35.94 37.92 -48.29
CA ALA A 193 34.98 36.85 -47.99
C ALA A 193 35.34 36.14 -46.68
#